data_AF-A7F705-F1
#
_entry.id   AF-A7F705-F1
#
_cell.length_a   1.000
_cell.length_b   1.000
_cell.length_c   1.000
_cell.angle_alpha   90.00
_cell.angle_beta   90.00
_cell.angle_gamma   90.00
#
_symmetry.space_group_name_H-M   'P 1'
#
loop_
_entity.id
_entity.type
_entity.pdbx_description
1 polymer ?
#
loop_
_entity_poly.entity_id
_entity_poly.type
_entity_poly.pdbx_seq_one_letter_code
_entity_poly.pdbx_strand_id
1 'polypeptide(L)'
;MITTLPQVLLALVPVALAVPAPHPVAQPVPHPMITPAASLTDRTPSRLIEQRGVVSSAVSSIKGLESYLTSVIGTYPSYIASGVPNFFQDFPTGSAVQSSLGISDSDLAATPTQVLNIPGYANWTDQGWNLRVHGNVFKQPNISESKLNDLANVFLVGTSIEDLPAPQQSQARNLTAEIFVIQQAHVNVSFSLEPAPSQGGDGESGGGSAVTPAGGAQNITLVGQTTVEGDYDQFIQIANVSGPGGYLAPGNDTTDIQRLNVYTDGTLTGNATSYLVPESGLTIISDIDDILRVTKIYEPKEGLLNSFARPFTPWMNMPDIYANWSRSIPNFHFHYLTTTPEQVTRNYMQFIYDTYPGGSFDTRPLNFSDVSATLSIRKYLLKKVFETYPNRKFVLIADTSNSDVMKDYPEMVTDFPGQVQCIFLRNTSATDSGDKFPYQTSGFKNLNQSQYMFFLVPDDLTNLDIVNGQCYNSTIPQNLTFSEQGLPFGLSKSGATKTKTIGRSLVWIAMIAAFMVAL
;
A
#
# COMPACT_ATOMS: atom_id res chain seq x y z
N MET A 1 -15.43 -92.06 -1.26
CA MET A 1 -14.00 -92.33 -1.48
C MET A 1 -13.44 -91.20 -2.32
N ILE A 2 -12.67 -90.32 -1.68
CA ILE A 2 -11.21 -90.17 -1.87
C ILE A 2 -10.94 -89.17 -3.02
N THR A 3 -10.90 -87.87 -2.67
CA THR A 3 -9.69 -87.00 -2.52
C THR A 3 -9.08 -86.66 -3.89
N THR A 4 -8.96 -85.39 -4.28
CA THR A 4 -7.85 -84.52 -3.86
C THR A 4 -8.16 -83.01 -4.07
N LEU A 5 -7.86 -82.20 -3.05
CA LEU A 5 -7.35 -80.82 -3.16
C LEU A 5 -5.80 -80.89 -3.30
N PRO A 6 -5.02 -79.79 -3.52
CA PRO A 6 -5.34 -78.36 -3.67
C PRO A 6 -4.60 -77.63 -4.82
N GLN A 7 -4.99 -76.39 -5.15
CA GLN A 7 -4.04 -75.26 -5.14
C GLN A 7 -4.79 -73.93 -5.06
N VAL A 8 -4.47 -73.22 -3.99
CA VAL A 8 -5.01 -71.93 -3.56
C VAL A 8 -4.11 -70.84 -4.11
N LEU A 9 -4.67 -69.88 -4.86
CA LEU A 9 -4.02 -68.59 -5.09
C LEU A 9 -4.77 -67.54 -4.27
N LEU A 10 -4.17 -67.13 -3.16
CA LEU A 10 -4.65 -66.06 -2.28
C LEU A 10 -4.48 -64.72 -3.01
N ALA A 11 -5.57 -64.15 -3.51
CA ALA A 11 -5.64 -62.72 -3.82
C ALA A 11 -6.06 -61.99 -2.54
N LEU A 12 -5.09 -61.42 -1.83
CA LEU A 12 -5.34 -60.49 -0.72
C LEU A 12 -5.85 -59.16 -1.30
N VAL A 13 -7.16 -59.00 -1.38
CA VAL A 13 -7.81 -57.69 -1.51
C VAL A 13 -7.96 -57.12 -0.09
N PRO A 14 -7.35 -55.97 0.24
CA PRO A 14 -7.62 -55.33 1.51
C PRO A 14 -9.05 -54.78 1.47
N VAL A 15 -9.96 -55.42 2.20
CA VAL A 15 -11.23 -54.80 2.60
C VAL A 15 -10.88 -53.72 3.61
N ALA A 16 -10.60 -52.52 3.11
CA ALA A 16 -10.60 -51.33 3.93
C ALA A 16 -12.04 -51.10 4.41
N LEU A 17 -12.30 -51.40 5.69
CA LEU A 17 -13.48 -50.90 6.37
C LEU A 17 -13.42 -49.37 6.32
N ALA A 18 -14.15 -48.78 5.39
CA ALA A 18 -14.34 -47.34 5.32
C ALA A 18 -15.14 -46.92 6.57
N VAL A 19 -14.43 -46.53 7.61
CA VAL A 19 -15.00 -45.70 8.66
C VAL A 19 -15.44 -44.41 7.96
N PRO A 20 -16.72 -44.00 8.05
CA PRO A 20 -17.14 -42.72 7.49
C PRO A 20 -16.23 -41.64 8.09
N ALA A 21 -15.61 -40.85 7.21
CA ALA A 21 -14.82 -39.71 7.64
C ALA A 21 -15.66 -38.90 8.64
N PRO A 22 -15.11 -38.47 9.78
CA PRO A 22 -15.83 -37.57 10.67
C PRO A 22 -16.33 -36.41 9.83
N HIS A 23 -17.62 -36.12 9.92
CA HIS A 23 -18.22 -34.96 9.27
C HIS A 23 -17.29 -33.76 9.52
N PRO A 24 -16.98 -32.95 8.49
CA PRO A 24 -16.22 -31.73 8.72
C PRO A 24 -16.96 -30.96 9.81
N VAL A 25 -16.32 -30.84 10.97
CA VAL A 25 -16.78 -29.94 12.02
C VAL A 25 -16.88 -28.61 11.32
N ALA A 26 -18.10 -28.08 11.19
CA ALA A 26 -18.32 -26.76 10.65
C ALA A 26 -17.40 -25.83 11.45
N GLN A 27 -16.35 -25.35 10.78
CA GLN A 27 -15.57 -24.23 11.29
C GLN A 27 -16.62 -23.14 11.58
N PRO A 28 -16.59 -22.52 12.78
CA PRO A 28 -17.46 -21.39 13.02
C PRO A 28 -17.25 -20.42 11.86
N VAL A 29 -18.31 -20.17 11.10
CA VAL A 29 -18.30 -19.14 10.06
C VAL A 29 -17.80 -17.89 10.77
N PRO A 30 -16.70 -17.25 10.31
CA PRO A 30 -16.26 -16.00 10.90
C PRO A 30 -17.47 -15.08 10.91
N HIS A 31 -17.98 -14.77 12.09
CA HIS A 31 -19.01 -13.75 12.18
C HIS A 31 -18.36 -12.48 11.63
N PRO A 32 -18.98 -11.78 10.67
CA PRO A 32 -18.51 -10.47 10.27
C PRO A 32 -18.33 -9.66 11.56
N MET A 33 -17.11 -9.23 11.86
CA MET A 33 -16.95 -8.24 12.89
C MET A 33 -17.72 -7.03 12.40
N ILE A 34 -18.79 -6.68 13.12
CA ILE A 34 -19.50 -5.43 12.90
C ILE A 34 -18.44 -4.35 13.08
N THR A 35 -17.97 -3.76 11.98
CA THR A 35 -17.10 -2.58 12.04
C THR A 35 -17.83 -1.59 12.94
N PRO A 36 -17.28 -1.22 14.10
CA PRO A 36 -18.02 -0.41 15.06
C PRO A 36 -18.48 0.88 14.41
N ALA A 37 -19.73 1.27 14.64
CA ALA A 37 -20.21 2.59 14.24
C ALA A 37 -19.28 3.68 14.83
N ALA A 38 -19.09 4.76 14.10
CA ALA A 38 -18.21 5.86 14.52
C ALA A 38 -18.48 6.28 15.96
N SER A 39 -17.45 6.21 16.82
CA SER A 39 -17.52 6.52 18.25
C SER A 39 -16.66 7.73 18.59
N LEU A 40 -17.12 8.52 19.56
CA LEU A 40 -16.40 9.72 20.05
C LEU A 40 -15.15 9.39 20.89
N THR A 41 -14.91 8.12 21.23
CA THR A 41 -13.93 7.71 22.25
C THR A 41 -12.48 7.54 21.75
N ASP A 42 -12.22 7.54 20.44
CA ASP A 42 -10.92 7.15 19.85
C ASP A 42 -10.01 8.33 19.44
N ARG A 43 -10.04 9.43 20.20
CA ARG A 43 -9.44 10.73 19.82
C ARG A 43 -8.16 11.09 20.59
N THR A 44 -7.47 10.12 21.16
CA THR A 44 -6.23 10.38 21.90
C THR A 44 -5.11 10.83 20.94
N PRO A 45 -4.32 11.87 21.29
CA PRO A 45 -3.20 12.32 20.47
C PRO A 45 -2.15 11.22 20.26
N SER A 46 -1.60 11.12 19.05
CA SER A 46 -0.50 10.19 18.78
C SER A 46 0.79 10.61 19.50
N ARG A 47 1.55 9.64 20.05
CA ARG A 47 2.85 9.90 20.73
C ARG A 47 3.95 10.44 19.79
N LEU A 48 3.73 10.46 18.48
CA LEU A 48 4.73 10.91 17.50
C LEU A 48 4.80 12.43 17.35
N ILE A 49 3.86 13.20 17.92
CA ILE A 49 3.88 14.68 17.88
C ILE A 49 5.20 15.23 18.46
N GLU A 50 5.77 14.60 19.49
CA GLU A 50 7.01 15.07 20.13
C GLU A 50 8.28 14.84 19.28
N GLN A 51 8.25 14.00 18.24
CA GLN A 51 9.44 13.65 17.43
C GLN A 51 9.52 14.37 16.07
N ARG A 52 8.45 15.00 15.58
CA ARG A 52 8.40 15.65 14.25
C ARG A 52 9.00 17.08 14.28
N GLY A 53 10.32 17.15 14.39
CA GLY A 53 11.10 18.40 14.45
C GLY A 53 11.48 19.01 13.09
N VAL A 54 10.82 20.12 12.75
CA VAL A 54 11.18 21.22 11.81
C VAL A 54 12.47 21.04 11.00
N VAL A 55 12.40 20.40 9.83
CA VAL A 55 13.47 20.34 8.81
C VAL A 55 14.76 19.60 9.23
N SER A 56 15.20 19.70 10.48
CA SER A 56 16.38 19.03 11.01
C SER A 56 16.21 17.51 11.06
N SER A 57 14.99 17.01 11.29
CA SER A 57 14.66 15.59 11.18
C SER A 57 14.77 15.11 9.73
N ALA A 58 14.10 15.79 8.79
CA ALA A 58 14.17 15.48 7.36
C ALA A 58 15.61 15.57 6.83
N VAL A 59 16.35 16.63 7.18
CA VAL A 59 17.78 16.80 6.86
C VAL A 59 18.62 15.72 7.52
N SER A 60 18.32 15.29 8.75
CA SER A 60 19.06 14.20 9.40
C SER A 60 18.82 12.85 8.72
N SER A 61 17.58 12.57 8.32
CA SER A 61 17.17 11.38 7.58
C SER A 61 17.86 11.34 6.20
N ILE A 62 18.02 12.50 5.56
CA ILE A 62 18.74 12.66 4.29
C ILE A 62 20.26 12.59 4.47
N LYS A 63 20.83 13.16 5.54
CA LYS A 63 22.27 13.01 5.86
C LYS A 63 22.66 11.57 6.16
N GLY A 64 21.78 10.81 6.79
CA GLY A 64 21.95 9.35 6.96
C GLY A 64 22.06 8.62 5.63
N LEU A 65 21.42 9.15 4.58
CA LEU A 65 21.46 8.63 3.21
C LEU A 65 22.78 8.94 2.50
N GLU A 66 23.32 10.16 2.65
CA GLU A 66 24.64 10.51 2.13
C GLU A 66 25.74 9.63 2.75
N SER A 67 25.59 9.32 4.05
CA SER A 67 26.48 8.36 4.71
C SER A 67 26.35 6.94 4.12
N TYR A 68 25.17 6.52 3.70
CA TYR A 68 24.99 5.23 3.01
C TYR A 68 25.66 5.23 1.63
N LEU A 69 25.45 6.28 0.83
CA LEU A 69 26.04 6.45 -0.50
C LEU A 69 27.58 6.42 -0.48
N THR A 70 28.19 6.79 0.65
CA THR A 70 29.65 6.82 0.85
C THR A 70 30.19 5.59 1.58
N SER A 71 29.33 4.72 2.12
CA SER A 71 29.76 3.52 2.85
C SER A 71 30.05 2.35 1.92
N VAL A 72 31.27 1.81 1.98
CA VAL A 72 31.71 0.63 1.20
C VAL A 72 31.40 -0.69 1.95
N ILE A 73 30.74 -0.62 3.11
CA ILE A 73 30.61 -1.77 4.03
C ILE A 73 29.16 -1.90 4.50
N GLY A 74 28.39 -2.81 3.87
CA GLY A 74 27.30 -3.64 4.42
C GLY A 74 26.28 -3.05 5.41
N THR A 75 26.20 -1.73 5.59
CA THR A 75 25.31 -1.05 6.52
C THR A 75 24.13 -0.51 5.73
N TYR A 76 22.99 -1.14 5.93
CA TYR A 76 21.73 -0.78 5.29
C TYR A 76 21.04 0.34 6.08
N PRO A 77 20.46 1.35 5.41
CA PRO A 77 19.59 2.31 6.06
C PRO A 77 18.52 1.65 6.94
N SER A 78 18.21 2.27 8.09
CA SER A 78 17.22 1.73 9.03
C SER A 78 15.84 1.52 8.41
N TYR A 79 15.48 2.28 7.36
CA TYR A 79 14.20 2.08 6.69
C TYR A 79 14.06 0.72 6.03
N ILE A 80 15.17 0.08 5.62
CA ILE A 80 15.14 -1.26 5.03
C ILE A 80 14.61 -2.28 6.05
N ALA A 81 14.77 -2.04 7.35
CA ALA A 81 14.14 -2.88 8.37
C ALA A 81 12.69 -2.48 8.66
N SER A 82 12.32 -1.21 8.44
CA SER A 82 10.98 -0.68 8.72
C SER A 82 9.97 -0.81 7.58
N GLY A 83 10.45 -1.02 6.34
CA GLY A 83 9.63 -1.06 5.12
C GLY A 83 9.17 0.30 4.60
N VAL A 84 9.35 1.38 5.36
CA VAL A 84 8.91 2.74 4.97
C VAL A 84 10.13 3.61 4.68
N PRO A 85 10.31 4.12 3.45
CA PRO A 85 11.48 4.94 3.10
C PRO A 85 11.67 6.13 4.08
N ASN A 86 12.89 6.28 4.61
CA ASN A 86 13.17 7.25 5.69
C ASN A 86 12.86 8.71 5.29
N PHE A 87 12.86 9.03 4.00
CA PHE A 87 12.62 10.40 3.52
C PHE A 87 11.17 10.88 3.72
N PHE A 88 10.22 9.98 4.00
CA PHE A 88 8.84 10.32 4.29
C PHE A 88 8.50 10.29 5.79
N GLN A 89 9.42 9.88 6.67
CA GLN A 89 9.10 9.57 8.07
C GLN A 89 8.70 10.81 8.88
N ASP A 90 9.41 11.93 8.70
CA ASP A 90 9.43 13.03 9.69
C ASP A 90 8.94 14.38 9.14
N PHE A 91 7.90 14.38 8.32
CA PHE A 91 7.32 15.62 7.80
C PHE A 91 6.78 16.52 8.93
N PRO A 92 7.01 17.84 8.84
CA PRO A 92 6.56 18.78 9.87
C PRO A 92 5.02 18.87 9.86
N THR A 93 4.43 19.12 11.03
CA THR A 93 2.98 19.26 11.19
C THR A 93 2.61 20.44 12.10
N GLY A 94 1.46 21.05 11.86
CA GLY A 94 0.84 22.06 12.72
C GLY A 94 1.72 23.27 13.00
N SER A 95 1.91 23.59 14.28
CA SER A 95 2.68 24.75 14.75
C SER A 95 4.16 24.73 14.34
N ALA A 96 4.71 23.55 14.05
CA ALA A 96 6.07 23.39 13.54
C ALA A 96 6.23 24.01 12.15
N VAL A 97 5.26 23.78 11.25
CA VAL A 97 5.24 24.38 9.91
C VAL A 97 5.06 25.89 10.01
N GLN A 98 4.08 26.33 10.81
CA GLN A 98 3.79 27.75 11.02
C GLN A 98 5.03 28.52 11.51
N SER A 99 5.72 27.99 12.52
CA SER A 99 6.95 28.58 13.08
C SER A 99 8.09 28.59 12.07
N SER A 100 8.27 27.51 11.31
CA SER A 100 9.35 27.38 10.32
C SER A 100 9.23 28.34 9.13
N LEU A 101 7.99 28.71 8.80
CA LEU A 101 7.66 29.63 7.71
C LEU A 101 7.45 31.07 8.21
N GLY A 102 7.50 31.32 9.53
CA GLY A 102 7.28 32.66 10.10
C GLY A 102 5.87 33.20 9.88
N ILE A 103 4.86 32.32 9.80
CA ILE A 103 3.48 32.70 9.51
C ILE A 103 2.81 33.20 10.79
N SER A 104 2.24 34.41 10.73
CA SER A 104 1.47 34.96 11.84
C SER A 104 0.11 34.26 12.01
N ASP A 105 -0.44 34.27 13.22
CA ASP A 105 -1.78 33.71 13.46
C ASP A 105 -2.86 34.39 12.62
N SER A 106 -2.71 35.70 12.34
CA SER A 106 -3.63 36.45 11.47
C SER A 106 -3.56 36.00 10.02
N ASP A 107 -2.35 35.75 9.49
CA ASP A 107 -2.18 35.28 8.11
C ASP A 107 -2.71 33.85 7.97
N LEU A 108 -2.46 33.01 8.97
CA LEU A 108 -3.01 31.67 9.02
C LEU A 108 -4.54 31.71 9.11
N ALA A 109 -5.12 32.58 9.93
CA ALA A 109 -6.57 32.72 10.04
C ALA A 109 -7.22 33.13 8.70
N ALA A 110 -6.57 34.02 7.94
CA ALA A 110 -7.03 34.47 6.62
C ALA A 110 -6.86 33.41 5.50
N THR A 111 -6.00 32.41 5.71
CA THR A 111 -5.76 31.34 4.74
C THR A 111 -6.98 30.40 4.66
N PRO A 112 -7.51 30.11 3.46
CA PRO A 112 -8.64 29.19 3.30
C PRO A 112 -8.34 27.78 3.80
N THR A 113 -9.33 27.18 4.45
CA THR A 113 -9.28 25.77 4.84
C THR A 113 -9.45 24.88 3.62
N GLN A 114 -8.61 23.87 3.53
CA GLN A 114 -8.59 22.87 2.48
C GLN A 114 -8.80 21.48 3.09
N VAL A 115 -9.31 20.56 2.28
CA VAL A 115 -9.52 19.18 2.68
C VAL A 115 -8.81 18.31 1.66
N LEU A 116 -8.06 17.33 2.11
CA LEU A 116 -7.67 16.17 1.34
C LEU A 116 -8.69 15.09 1.67
N ASN A 117 -9.45 14.64 0.68
CA ASN A 117 -10.35 13.51 0.82
C ASN A 117 -9.76 12.35 0.03
N ILE A 118 -9.49 11.23 0.70
CA ILE A 118 -8.88 10.06 0.07
C ILE A 118 -10.01 9.15 -0.46
N PRO A 119 -9.92 8.64 -1.70
CA PRO A 119 -10.89 7.73 -2.30
C PRO A 119 -11.21 6.50 -1.45
N GLY A 120 -12.29 6.58 -0.68
CA GLY A 120 -12.70 5.51 0.24
C GLY A 120 -13.42 4.33 -0.40
N TYR A 121 -13.82 3.37 0.45
CA TYR A 121 -14.65 2.23 0.09
C TYR A 121 -15.80 2.03 1.08
N ALA A 122 -16.88 1.39 0.66
CA ALA A 122 -18.02 1.05 1.50
C ALA A 122 -18.31 -0.45 1.46
N ASN A 123 -18.56 -1.04 2.62
CA ASN A 123 -19.09 -2.40 2.73
C ASN A 123 -20.60 -2.39 3.00
N TRP A 124 -21.22 -3.54 2.79
CA TRP A 124 -22.60 -3.77 3.16
C TRP A 124 -22.69 -4.27 4.61
N THR A 125 -23.67 -3.76 5.36
CA THR A 125 -23.99 -4.19 6.71
C THR A 125 -25.49 -4.44 6.84
N ASP A 126 -25.94 -4.96 7.99
CA ASP A 126 -27.37 -5.13 8.28
C ASP A 126 -28.17 -3.80 8.25
N GLN A 127 -27.47 -2.64 8.26
CA GLN A 127 -28.08 -1.32 8.17
C GLN A 127 -27.95 -0.71 6.75
N GLY A 128 -27.41 -1.45 5.78
CA GLY A 128 -27.12 -1.00 4.42
C GLY A 128 -25.64 -0.65 4.18
N TRP A 129 -25.37 0.22 3.20
CA TRP A 129 -24.01 0.64 2.88
C TRP A 129 -23.37 1.46 4.02
N ASN A 130 -22.15 1.09 4.38
CA ASN A 130 -21.34 1.74 5.40
C ASN A 130 -20.06 2.27 4.75
N LEU A 131 -20.03 3.57 4.46
CA LEU A 131 -19.00 4.23 3.67
C LEU A 131 -17.86 4.71 4.56
N ARG A 132 -16.63 4.28 4.27
CA ARG A 132 -15.44 4.87 4.85
C ARG A 132 -15.12 6.20 4.18
N VAL A 133 -15.11 7.28 4.94
CA VAL A 133 -14.54 8.57 4.57
C VAL A 133 -13.29 8.82 5.39
N HIS A 134 -12.21 9.22 4.73
CA HIS A 134 -10.94 9.46 5.40
C HIS A 134 -10.07 10.46 4.65
N GLY A 135 -9.21 11.15 5.39
CA GLY A 135 -8.30 12.16 4.88
C GLY A 135 -7.96 13.21 5.93
N ASN A 136 -7.64 14.42 5.48
CA ASN A 136 -7.04 15.45 6.32
C ASN A 136 -7.61 16.84 6.04
N VAL A 137 -7.77 17.65 7.08
CA VAL A 137 -8.12 19.07 6.98
C VAL A 137 -6.90 19.90 7.30
N PHE A 138 -6.53 20.80 6.39
CA PHE A 138 -5.32 21.60 6.50
C PHE A 138 -5.49 22.99 5.89
N LYS A 139 -4.52 23.87 6.14
CA LYS A 139 -4.34 25.15 5.46
C LYS A 139 -3.03 25.11 4.69
N GLN A 140 -3.06 25.59 3.45
CA GLN A 140 -1.88 25.71 2.60
C GLN A 140 -1.34 27.14 2.70
N PRO A 141 -0.17 27.36 3.33
CA PRO A 141 0.42 28.68 3.37
C PRO A 141 0.82 29.17 1.98
N ASN A 142 0.78 30.49 1.80
CA ASN A 142 1.40 31.12 0.64
C ASN A 142 2.91 31.20 0.86
N ILE A 143 3.67 30.30 0.24
CA ILE A 143 5.13 30.22 0.35
C ILE A 143 5.75 30.81 -0.92
N SER A 144 6.65 31.78 -0.77
CA SER A 144 7.37 32.37 -1.91
C SER A 144 8.17 31.32 -2.67
N GLU A 145 8.30 31.48 -3.99
CA GLU A 145 9.05 30.56 -4.85
C GLU A 145 10.49 30.31 -4.37
N SER A 146 11.22 31.37 -3.97
CA SER A 146 12.59 31.23 -3.43
C SER A 146 12.63 30.34 -2.18
N LYS A 147 11.67 30.51 -1.27
CA LYS A 147 11.58 29.68 -0.07
C LYS A 147 11.18 28.24 -0.40
N LEU A 148 10.30 28.02 -1.38
CA LEU A 148 9.98 26.67 -1.87
C LEU A 148 11.20 26.01 -2.51
N ASN A 149 12.02 26.75 -3.26
CA ASN A 149 13.28 26.25 -3.81
C ASN A 149 14.24 25.81 -2.69
N ASP A 150 14.43 26.65 -1.66
CA ASP A 150 15.27 26.32 -0.51
C ASP A 150 14.80 25.04 0.21
N LEU A 151 13.49 24.91 0.41
CA LEU A 151 12.88 23.74 1.06
C LEU A 151 12.96 22.50 0.17
N ALA A 152 12.75 22.63 -1.14
CA ALA A 152 12.83 21.53 -2.09
C ALA A 152 14.26 20.98 -2.19
N ASN A 153 15.27 21.86 -2.16
CA ASN A 153 16.69 21.49 -2.23
C ASN A 153 17.13 20.54 -1.10
N VAL A 154 16.41 20.51 0.03
CA VAL A 154 16.63 19.50 1.09
C VAL A 154 16.45 18.08 0.56
N PHE A 155 15.49 17.87 -0.35
CA PHE A 155 15.15 16.56 -0.91
C PHE A 155 15.91 16.23 -2.21
N LEU A 156 16.60 17.19 -2.82
CA LEU A 156 17.29 17.03 -4.11
C LEU A 156 18.77 16.66 -3.93
N VAL A 157 19.05 15.45 -3.43
CA VAL A 157 20.43 15.02 -3.12
C VAL A 157 21.32 15.01 -4.36
N GLY A 158 22.42 15.77 -4.29
CA GLY A 158 23.44 15.82 -5.35
C GLY A 158 22.99 16.54 -6.63
N THR A 159 21.99 17.43 -6.52
CA THR A 159 21.62 18.45 -7.51
C THR A 159 20.97 19.63 -6.78
N SER A 160 20.45 20.61 -7.50
CA SER A 160 19.64 21.71 -6.97
C SER A 160 18.45 21.93 -7.89
N ILE A 161 17.40 22.56 -7.37
CA ILE A 161 16.21 22.86 -8.16
C ILE A 161 16.55 23.77 -9.34
N GLU A 162 17.52 24.67 -9.18
CA GLU A 162 18.00 25.56 -10.24
C GLU A 162 18.64 24.78 -11.42
N ASP A 163 19.20 23.60 -11.16
CA ASP A 163 19.81 22.73 -12.17
C ASP A 163 18.77 21.84 -12.89
N LEU A 164 17.53 21.76 -12.37
CA LEU A 164 16.49 20.92 -12.94
C LEU A 164 15.78 21.59 -14.12
N PRO A 165 15.27 20.83 -15.11
CA PRO A 165 14.35 21.34 -16.13
C PRO A 165 13.09 21.96 -15.51
N ALA A 166 12.52 23.00 -16.14
CA ALA A 166 11.38 23.76 -15.60
C ALA A 166 10.15 22.91 -15.16
N PRO A 167 9.75 21.84 -15.86
CA PRO A 167 8.68 20.96 -15.38
C PRO A 167 9.03 20.26 -14.06
N GLN A 168 10.29 19.84 -13.92
CA GLN A 168 10.76 19.16 -12.71
C GLN A 168 10.89 20.12 -11.52
N GLN A 169 11.28 21.38 -11.78
CA GLN A 169 11.24 22.43 -10.76
C GLN A 169 9.83 22.66 -10.24
N SER A 170 8.85 22.71 -11.16
CA SER A 170 7.45 22.92 -10.80
C SER A 170 6.92 21.78 -9.95
N GLN A 171 7.23 20.53 -10.32
CA GLN A 171 6.86 19.36 -9.53
C GLN A 171 7.53 19.37 -8.14
N ALA A 172 8.82 19.67 -8.07
CA ALA A 172 9.55 19.75 -6.80
C ALA A 172 8.95 20.81 -5.86
N ARG A 173 8.59 21.99 -6.39
CA ARG A 173 7.89 23.03 -5.62
C ARG A 173 6.51 22.60 -5.17
N ASN A 174 5.71 21.99 -6.06
CA ASN A 174 4.36 21.56 -5.73
C ASN A 174 4.36 20.49 -4.63
N LEU A 175 5.19 19.46 -4.76
CA LEU A 175 5.30 18.43 -3.73
C LEU A 175 5.84 18.99 -2.41
N THR A 176 6.81 19.91 -2.49
CA THR A 176 7.30 20.60 -1.28
C THR A 176 6.18 21.42 -0.63
N ALA A 177 5.37 22.14 -1.39
CA ALA A 177 4.22 22.87 -0.83
C ALA A 177 3.24 21.94 -0.11
N GLU A 178 2.97 20.75 -0.67
CA GLU A 178 2.12 19.72 -0.06
C GLU A 178 2.67 19.20 1.29
N ILE A 179 3.99 19.14 1.46
CA ILE A 179 4.63 18.75 2.75
C ILE A 179 4.43 19.83 3.81
N PHE A 180 4.53 21.10 3.43
CA PHE A 180 4.50 22.24 4.34
C PHE A 180 3.09 22.82 4.50
N VAL A 181 2.15 21.98 4.91
CA VAL A 181 0.77 22.34 5.25
C VAL A 181 0.55 22.43 6.76
N ILE A 182 -0.46 23.21 7.17
CA ILE A 182 -0.82 23.39 8.59
C ILE A 182 -2.13 22.68 8.86
N GLN A 183 -2.06 21.54 9.55
CA GLN A 183 -3.22 20.73 9.94
C GLN A 183 -4.21 21.52 10.80
N GLN A 184 -5.51 21.30 10.58
CA GLN A 184 -6.59 22.00 11.29
C GLN A 184 -7.29 21.04 12.27
N ALA A 185 -6.99 21.23 13.55
CA ALA A 185 -7.58 20.46 14.63
C ALA A 185 -9.06 20.81 14.86
N HIS A 186 -9.83 19.81 15.30
CA HIS A 186 -11.18 19.98 15.85
C HIS A 186 -12.18 20.65 14.88
N VAL A 187 -12.09 20.33 13.60
CA VAL A 187 -12.99 20.84 12.56
C VAL A 187 -14.15 19.87 12.34
N ASN A 188 -15.37 20.40 12.16
CA ASN A 188 -16.51 19.61 11.68
C ASN A 188 -16.43 19.51 10.16
N VAL A 189 -16.56 18.31 9.62
CA VAL A 189 -16.53 18.07 8.16
C VAL A 189 -17.83 17.39 7.73
N SER A 190 -18.42 17.90 6.65
CA SER A 190 -19.58 17.31 6.00
C SER A 190 -19.29 17.09 4.52
N PHE A 191 -20.01 16.14 3.93
CA PHE A 191 -19.84 15.74 2.55
C PHE A 191 -21.18 15.66 1.83
N SER A 192 -21.19 16.09 0.58
CA SER A 192 -22.26 15.87 -0.37
C SER A 192 -21.89 14.70 -1.29
N LEU A 193 -22.72 13.66 -1.29
CA LEU A 193 -22.55 12.48 -2.14
C LEU A 193 -23.41 12.62 -3.39
N GLU A 194 -22.95 12.07 -4.51
CA GLU A 194 -23.77 11.87 -5.71
C GLU A 194 -23.23 10.72 -6.58
N PRO A 195 -24.03 10.11 -7.47
CA PRO A 195 -23.53 9.11 -8.41
C PRO A 195 -22.37 9.63 -9.26
N ALA A 196 -21.27 8.88 -9.31
CA ALA A 196 -20.10 9.26 -10.09
C ALA A 196 -20.19 8.69 -11.52
N PRO A 197 -20.29 9.51 -12.59
CA PRO A 197 -20.33 9.03 -13.98
C PRO A 197 -18.97 8.47 -14.44
N SER A 198 -17.88 8.91 -13.83
CA SER A 198 -16.49 8.52 -14.13
C SER A 198 -15.66 8.45 -12.84
N GLN A 199 -14.35 8.24 -12.93
CA GLN A 199 -13.47 8.05 -11.77
C GLN A 199 -12.70 9.34 -11.46
N GLY A 200 -12.21 9.51 -10.23
CA GLY A 200 -11.42 10.68 -9.82
C GLY A 200 -12.29 11.90 -9.47
N GLY A 201 -11.80 12.74 -8.55
CA GLY A 201 -12.52 13.93 -8.05
C GLY A 201 -12.89 14.98 -9.12
N ASP A 202 -12.33 14.85 -10.33
CA ASP A 202 -12.51 15.75 -11.48
C ASP A 202 -12.96 15.02 -12.78
N GLY A 203 -13.48 13.79 -12.68
CA GLY A 203 -14.20 13.16 -13.78
C GLY A 203 -13.36 12.50 -14.88
N GLU A 204 -12.25 11.87 -14.53
CA GLU A 204 -11.33 11.20 -15.46
C GLU A 204 -11.87 9.85 -16.00
N SER A 205 -11.58 9.58 -17.27
CA SER A 205 -12.06 8.40 -18.00
C SER A 205 -11.14 7.20 -17.80
N GLY A 206 -11.49 6.26 -16.91
CA GLY A 206 -10.64 5.08 -16.74
C GLY A 206 -11.24 3.92 -15.96
N GLY A 207 -11.97 3.02 -16.63
CA GLY A 207 -11.73 1.57 -16.57
C GLY A 207 -11.73 0.82 -15.24
N GLY A 208 -12.69 1.02 -14.35
CA GLY A 208 -13.04 0.07 -13.28
C GLY A 208 -14.42 -0.50 -13.61
N SER A 209 -14.71 -1.76 -13.31
CA SER A 209 -16.03 -2.39 -13.56
C SER A 209 -17.18 -1.76 -12.75
N ALA A 210 -16.94 -0.61 -12.12
CA ALA A 210 -17.91 0.11 -11.33
C ALA A 210 -18.97 0.79 -12.21
N VAL A 211 -20.22 0.62 -11.81
CA VAL A 211 -21.38 1.26 -12.43
C VAL A 211 -21.72 2.57 -11.72
N THR A 212 -22.30 3.50 -12.46
CA THR A 212 -22.87 4.72 -11.90
C THR A 212 -24.31 4.41 -11.44
N PRO A 213 -24.61 4.51 -10.14
CA PRO A 213 -25.97 4.33 -9.64
C PRO A 213 -26.96 5.31 -10.31
N ALA A 214 -28.23 4.92 -10.43
CA ALA A 214 -29.27 5.79 -11.00
C ALA A 214 -29.60 7.02 -10.12
N GLY A 215 -29.08 7.04 -8.89
CA GLY A 215 -29.18 8.09 -7.90
C GLY A 215 -28.44 7.64 -6.64
N GLY A 216 -28.47 8.45 -5.60
CA GLY A 216 -27.74 8.15 -4.35
C GLY A 216 -27.37 9.40 -3.60
N ALA A 217 -27.73 10.57 -4.17
CA ALA A 217 -27.35 11.85 -3.65
C ALA A 217 -27.90 12.07 -2.25
N GLN A 218 -27.00 12.41 -1.34
CA GLN A 218 -27.28 12.60 0.07
C GLN A 218 -26.13 13.33 0.74
N ASN A 219 -26.41 13.96 1.87
CA ASN A 219 -25.37 14.60 2.66
C ASN A 219 -25.06 13.72 3.87
N ILE A 220 -23.77 13.60 4.16
CA ILE A 220 -23.27 12.92 5.35
C ILE A 220 -22.39 13.87 6.15
N THR A 221 -22.19 13.59 7.43
CA THR A 221 -21.37 14.42 8.31
C THR A 221 -20.57 13.51 9.21
N LEU A 222 -19.31 13.85 9.44
CA LEU A 222 -18.49 13.14 10.42
C LEU A 222 -19.17 13.12 11.77
N VAL A 223 -19.04 12.00 12.49
CA VAL A 223 -19.43 11.94 13.89
C VAL A 223 -18.36 12.67 14.71
N GLY A 224 -18.69 13.92 15.04
CA GLY A 224 -17.84 14.91 15.72
C GLY A 224 -16.71 15.46 14.87
N GLN A 225 -15.60 15.85 15.50
CA GLN A 225 -14.56 16.69 14.89
C GLN A 225 -13.31 15.90 14.50
N THR A 226 -12.49 16.49 13.62
CA THR A 226 -11.15 15.99 13.28
C THR A 226 -10.23 15.87 14.50
N THR A 227 -9.18 15.05 14.35
CA THR A 227 -8.11 14.85 15.33
C THR A 227 -7.29 16.15 15.51
N VAL A 228 -6.31 16.15 16.42
CA VAL A 228 -5.40 17.31 16.57
C VAL A 228 -4.49 17.49 15.36
N GLU A 229 -4.24 16.41 14.63
CA GLU A 229 -3.52 16.40 13.35
C GLU A 229 -4.44 16.64 12.14
N GLY A 230 -5.71 17.01 12.36
CA GLY A 230 -6.66 17.33 11.29
C GLY A 230 -7.20 16.12 10.53
N ASP A 231 -6.90 14.90 10.99
CA ASP A 231 -7.36 13.68 10.34
C ASP A 231 -8.82 13.37 10.64
N TYR A 232 -9.42 12.65 9.71
CA TYR A 232 -10.65 11.90 9.92
C TYR A 232 -10.51 10.55 9.21
N ASP A 233 -11.04 9.49 9.84
CA ASP A 233 -11.19 8.16 9.24
C ASP A 233 -12.38 7.50 9.94
N GLN A 234 -13.52 7.47 9.26
CA GLN A 234 -14.77 6.98 9.83
C GLN A 234 -15.57 6.22 8.80
N PHE A 235 -16.16 5.12 9.25
CA PHE A 235 -17.27 4.47 8.56
C PHE A 235 -18.58 5.15 8.95
N ILE A 236 -19.31 5.62 7.95
CA ILE A 236 -20.59 6.32 8.08
C ILE A 236 -21.65 5.56 7.31
N GLN A 237 -22.74 5.23 8.01
CA GLN A 237 -23.89 4.61 7.38
C GLN A 237 -24.54 5.58 6.39
N ILE A 238 -24.58 5.22 5.11
CA ILE A 238 -25.26 5.99 4.08
C ILE A 238 -26.65 5.42 3.86
N ALA A 239 -27.61 6.29 3.67
CA ALA A 239 -28.99 5.90 3.54
C ALA A 239 -29.24 5.40 2.11
N ASN A 240 -30.08 4.37 1.97
CA ASN A 240 -30.50 3.86 0.66
C ASN A 240 -31.68 4.71 0.12
N VAL A 241 -31.45 6.01 -0.12
CA VAL A 241 -32.53 7.03 -0.04
C VAL A 241 -32.88 7.76 -1.32
N SER A 242 -32.40 7.33 -2.47
CA SER A 242 -32.78 8.02 -3.70
C SER A 242 -33.89 7.21 -4.40
N GLY A 243 -35.10 7.79 -4.44
CA GLY A 243 -36.32 7.26 -5.08
C GLY A 243 -37.03 6.08 -4.37
N PRO A 244 -38.32 5.79 -4.68
CA PRO A 244 -39.02 4.64 -4.12
C PRO A 244 -38.42 3.32 -4.65
N GLY A 245 -37.69 2.61 -3.80
CA GLY A 245 -36.94 1.39 -4.15
C GLY A 245 -35.42 1.49 -4.04
N GLY A 246 -34.86 2.69 -3.75
CA GLY A 246 -33.43 2.92 -3.55
C GLY A 246 -32.58 2.74 -4.82
N TYR A 247 -31.91 3.80 -5.29
CA TYR A 247 -31.05 3.66 -6.48
C TYR A 247 -29.66 3.05 -6.19
N LEU A 248 -29.27 2.87 -4.91
CA LEU A 248 -28.07 2.12 -4.56
C LEU A 248 -28.43 0.64 -4.44
N ALA A 249 -27.90 -0.18 -5.36
CA ALA A 249 -28.13 -1.62 -5.31
C ALA A 249 -27.57 -2.20 -3.99
N PRO A 250 -28.30 -3.09 -3.30
CA PRO A 250 -27.83 -3.70 -2.05
C PRO A 250 -26.55 -4.51 -2.26
N GLY A 251 -25.55 -4.33 -1.40
CA GLY A 251 -24.23 -4.97 -1.55
C GLY A 251 -24.22 -6.49 -1.31
N ASN A 252 -25.28 -7.02 -0.71
CA ASN A 252 -25.54 -8.46 -0.56
C ASN A 252 -26.30 -9.07 -1.76
N ASP A 253 -26.93 -8.24 -2.60
CA ASP A 253 -27.75 -8.70 -3.74
C ASP A 253 -27.14 -8.33 -5.11
N THR A 254 -26.11 -7.48 -5.14
CA THR A 254 -25.43 -7.04 -6.38
C THR A 254 -24.02 -7.63 -6.50
N THR A 255 -23.59 -7.85 -7.74
CA THR A 255 -22.19 -8.10 -8.08
C THR A 255 -21.50 -6.88 -8.66
N ASP A 256 -22.25 -5.81 -8.93
CA ASP A 256 -21.72 -4.60 -9.54
C ASP A 256 -21.17 -3.68 -8.44
N ILE A 257 -19.91 -3.32 -8.59
CA ILE A 257 -19.31 -2.25 -7.79
C ILE A 257 -20.01 -0.95 -8.18
N GLN A 258 -20.40 -0.14 -7.20
CA GLN A 258 -21.05 1.14 -7.45
C GLN A 258 -20.09 2.28 -7.06
N ARG A 259 -20.20 3.45 -7.69
CA ARG A 259 -19.34 4.60 -7.35
C ARG A 259 -20.11 5.87 -7.09
N LEU A 260 -19.64 6.61 -6.08
CA LEU A 260 -20.18 7.91 -5.66
C LEU A 260 -19.06 8.94 -5.62
N ASN A 261 -19.33 10.15 -6.10
CA ASN A 261 -18.50 11.30 -5.81
C ASN A 261 -18.76 11.74 -4.37
N VAL A 262 -17.71 12.14 -3.68
CA VAL A 262 -17.72 12.62 -2.30
C VAL A 262 -17.12 14.02 -2.32
N TYR A 263 -17.99 15.03 -2.32
CA TYR A 263 -17.60 16.44 -2.29
C TYR A 263 -17.54 16.90 -0.84
N THR A 264 -16.42 17.48 -0.42
CA THR A 264 -16.36 18.09 0.91
C THR A 264 -17.02 19.46 0.91
N ASP A 265 -17.97 19.69 1.80
CA ASP A 265 -18.68 20.96 1.85
C ASP A 265 -17.76 22.09 2.33
N GLY A 266 -17.90 23.27 1.72
CA GLY A 266 -17.17 24.48 2.13
C GLY A 266 -15.75 24.61 1.55
N THR A 267 -15.31 23.69 0.71
CA THR A 267 -14.04 23.80 -0.04
C THR A 267 -14.13 23.12 -1.41
N LEU A 268 -13.23 23.48 -2.32
CA LEU A 268 -13.13 22.86 -3.65
C LEU A 268 -12.02 21.81 -3.74
N THR A 269 -11.22 21.62 -2.70
CA THR A 269 -10.02 20.78 -2.75
C THR A 269 -10.22 19.36 -2.21
N GLY A 270 -11.41 19.06 -1.68
CA GLY A 270 -11.77 17.81 -1.01
C GLY A 270 -12.70 16.90 -1.80
N ASN A 271 -12.55 16.86 -3.12
CA ASN A 271 -13.33 15.99 -3.99
C ASN A 271 -12.65 14.62 -4.08
N ALA A 272 -13.43 13.54 -3.94
CA ALA A 272 -12.96 12.18 -4.14
C ALA A 272 -14.05 11.31 -4.79
N THR A 273 -13.68 10.12 -5.23
CA THR A 273 -14.63 9.07 -5.63
C THR A 273 -14.53 7.91 -4.65
N SER A 274 -15.66 7.46 -4.12
CA SER A 274 -15.73 6.29 -3.25
C SER A 274 -16.48 5.14 -3.91
N TYR A 275 -16.11 3.92 -3.51
CA TYR A 275 -16.57 2.69 -4.15
C TYR A 275 -17.39 1.86 -3.17
N LEU A 276 -18.61 1.54 -3.56
CA LEU A 276 -19.52 0.63 -2.87
C LEU A 276 -19.21 -0.76 -3.39
N VAL A 277 -18.45 -1.52 -2.60
CA VAL A 277 -17.86 -2.78 -3.01
C VAL A 277 -18.71 -3.92 -2.44
N PRO A 278 -19.28 -4.82 -3.28
CA PRO A 278 -20.12 -5.91 -2.81
C PRO A 278 -19.42 -6.88 -1.86
N GLU A 279 -20.18 -7.63 -1.07
CA GLU A 279 -19.64 -8.53 -0.04
C GLU A 279 -18.74 -9.65 -0.59
N SER A 280 -19.04 -10.10 -1.81
CA SER A 280 -18.29 -11.15 -2.51
C SER A 280 -17.68 -10.58 -3.80
N GLY A 281 -16.62 -11.22 -4.27
CA GLY A 281 -15.84 -10.77 -5.42
C GLY A 281 -14.35 -10.85 -5.13
N LEU A 282 -13.56 -10.21 -5.99
CA LEU A 282 -12.11 -10.17 -5.87
C LEU A 282 -11.65 -8.71 -5.77
N THR A 283 -10.74 -8.42 -4.86
CA THR A 283 -10.09 -7.12 -4.71
C THR A 283 -8.60 -7.30 -4.89
N ILE A 284 -7.96 -6.51 -5.73
CA ILE A 284 -6.51 -6.40 -5.74
C ILE A 284 -6.07 -5.27 -4.82
N ILE A 285 -5.14 -5.57 -3.90
CA ILE A 285 -4.44 -4.59 -3.08
C ILE A 285 -3.05 -4.42 -3.69
N SER A 286 -2.81 -3.25 -4.26
CA SER A 286 -1.56 -2.93 -4.92
C SER A 286 -0.76 -1.92 -4.15
N ASP A 287 0.51 -2.25 -3.89
CA ASP A 287 1.53 -1.23 -3.67
C ASP A 287 1.71 -0.35 -4.92
N ILE A 288 2.41 0.77 -4.80
CA ILE A 288 2.58 1.74 -5.88
C ILE A 288 4.04 1.87 -6.29
N ASP A 289 4.92 2.15 -5.33
CA ASP A 289 6.34 2.41 -5.59
C ASP A 289 7.05 1.12 -6.03
N ASP A 290 7.82 1.21 -7.11
CA ASP A 290 8.56 0.09 -7.73
C ASP A 290 7.73 -1.13 -8.16
N ILE A 291 6.40 -0.98 -8.25
CA ILE A 291 5.51 -1.99 -8.86
C ILE A 291 4.57 -1.38 -9.91
N LEU A 292 3.93 -0.24 -9.61
CA LEU A 292 3.10 0.48 -10.57
C LEU A 292 3.91 1.62 -11.22
N ARG A 293 4.77 2.28 -10.45
CA ARG A 293 5.69 3.30 -10.98
C ARG A 293 7.15 2.95 -10.74
N VAL A 294 8.03 3.57 -11.51
CA VAL A 294 9.47 3.50 -11.26
C VAL A 294 9.85 4.55 -10.23
N THR A 295 10.26 4.09 -9.03
CA THR A 295 10.73 4.97 -7.96
C THR A 295 12.21 4.76 -7.70
N LYS A 296 12.65 3.50 -7.59
CA LYS A 296 13.99 3.06 -7.23
C LYS A 296 14.31 3.42 -5.79
N ILE A 297 13.48 2.99 -4.84
CA ILE A 297 13.71 3.25 -3.41
C ILE A 297 15.05 2.68 -2.93
N TYR A 298 15.56 1.66 -3.64
CA TYR A 298 16.87 1.04 -3.45
C TYR A 298 18.07 1.82 -4.02
N GLU A 299 17.84 2.87 -4.81
CA GLU A 299 18.87 3.81 -5.29
C GLU A 299 18.56 5.22 -4.78
N PRO A 300 18.92 5.58 -3.54
CA PRO A 300 18.21 6.65 -2.84
C PRO A 300 18.28 8.04 -3.48
N LYS A 301 19.38 8.37 -4.16
CA LYS A 301 19.50 9.60 -4.95
C LYS A 301 18.48 9.63 -6.10
N GLU A 302 18.37 8.54 -6.85
CA GLU A 302 17.38 8.41 -7.92
C GLU A 302 15.96 8.31 -7.36
N GLY A 303 15.77 7.59 -6.25
CA GLY A 303 14.53 7.49 -5.49
C GLY A 303 13.94 8.85 -5.12
N LEU A 304 14.78 9.73 -4.57
CA LEU A 304 14.37 11.09 -4.22
C LEU A 304 14.04 11.91 -5.47
N LEU A 305 14.84 11.85 -6.53
CA LEU A 305 14.54 12.57 -7.77
C LEU A 305 13.24 12.09 -8.44
N ASN A 306 13.02 10.77 -8.49
CA ASN A 306 11.81 10.18 -9.05
C ASN A 306 10.57 10.48 -8.20
N SER A 307 10.73 10.66 -6.89
CA SER A 307 9.61 10.98 -5.99
C SER A 307 9.28 12.48 -5.98
N PHE A 308 10.30 13.35 -5.96
CA PHE A 308 10.10 14.78 -5.73
C PHE A 308 10.10 15.62 -6.99
N ALA A 309 10.90 15.27 -8.00
CA ALA A 309 11.18 16.17 -9.11
C ALA A 309 10.71 15.66 -10.47
N ARG A 310 10.83 14.35 -10.73
CA ARG A 310 10.56 13.80 -12.07
C ARG A 310 9.12 13.32 -12.21
N PRO A 311 8.51 13.46 -13.39
CA PRO A 311 7.19 12.89 -13.66
C PRO A 311 7.16 11.39 -13.33
N PHE A 312 6.07 10.93 -12.74
CA PHE A 312 5.88 9.52 -12.45
C PHE A 312 5.70 8.75 -13.76
N THR A 313 6.38 7.62 -13.87
CA THR A 313 6.34 6.76 -15.05
C THR A 313 5.91 5.36 -14.67
N PRO A 314 5.03 4.72 -15.46
CA PRO A 314 4.64 3.35 -15.19
C PRO A 314 5.83 2.41 -15.32
N TRP A 315 5.84 1.35 -14.50
CA TRP A 315 6.80 0.28 -14.68
C TRP A 315 6.39 -0.60 -15.87
N MET A 316 7.15 -0.49 -16.96
CA MET A 316 6.92 -1.26 -18.20
C MET A 316 5.46 -1.19 -18.66
N ASN A 317 4.87 -2.33 -19.05
CA ASN A 317 3.49 -2.47 -19.51
C ASN A 317 2.53 -2.91 -18.38
N MET A 318 2.86 -2.66 -17.11
CA MET A 318 1.95 -2.95 -16.00
C MET A 318 0.53 -2.35 -16.16
N PRO A 319 0.35 -1.16 -16.77
CA PRO A 319 -1.00 -0.64 -17.07
C PRO A 319 -1.84 -1.60 -17.93
N ASP A 320 -1.24 -2.31 -18.88
CA ASP A 320 -1.95 -3.25 -19.76
C ASP A 320 -2.47 -4.47 -18.98
N ILE A 321 -1.70 -4.96 -18.01
CA ILE A 321 -2.09 -6.05 -17.11
C ILE A 321 -3.34 -5.66 -16.31
N TYR A 322 -3.31 -4.47 -15.70
CA TYR A 322 -4.41 -3.96 -14.89
C TYR A 322 -5.66 -3.67 -15.72
N ALA A 323 -5.49 -3.05 -16.89
CA ALA A 323 -6.57 -2.80 -17.83
C ALA A 323 -7.19 -4.10 -18.36
N ASN A 324 -6.39 -5.15 -18.53
CA ASN A 324 -6.91 -6.48 -18.89
C ASN A 324 -7.71 -7.10 -17.74
N TRP A 325 -7.19 -7.11 -16.51
CA TRP A 325 -7.93 -7.64 -15.35
C TRP A 325 -9.25 -6.91 -15.11
N SER A 326 -9.26 -5.57 -15.20
CA SER A 326 -10.47 -4.77 -15.07
C SER A 326 -11.55 -5.13 -16.11
N ARG A 327 -11.15 -5.44 -17.34
CA ARG A 327 -12.08 -5.79 -18.44
C ARG A 327 -12.53 -7.25 -18.43
N SER A 328 -11.66 -8.15 -17.98
CA SER A 328 -11.87 -9.60 -18.11
C SER A 328 -12.42 -10.28 -16.87
N ILE A 329 -12.24 -9.67 -15.69
CA ILE A 329 -12.67 -10.24 -14.41
C ILE A 329 -13.90 -9.46 -13.91
N PRO A 330 -15.08 -10.09 -13.84
CA PRO A 330 -16.27 -9.42 -13.30
C PRO A 330 -16.10 -9.17 -11.81
N ASN A 331 -16.68 -8.07 -11.30
CA ASN A 331 -16.64 -7.72 -9.87
C ASN A 331 -15.21 -7.68 -9.31
N PHE A 332 -14.27 -7.10 -10.08
CA PHE A 332 -12.88 -6.92 -9.70
C PHE A 332 -12.66 -5.48 -9.22
N HIS A 333 -12.35 -5.33 -7.93
CA HIS A 333 -12.11 -4.02 -7.31
C HIS A 333 -10.62 -3.75 -7.19
N PHE A 334 -10.21 -2.51 -7.45
CA PHE A 334 -8.84 -2.05 -7.25
C PHE A 334 -8.75 -1.26 -5.94
N HIS A 335 -7.80 -1.62 -5.11
CA HIS A 335 -7.44 -0.91 -3.89
C HIS A 335 -5.94 -0.62 -3.91
N TYR A 336 -5.57 0.66 -3.93
CA TYR A 336 -4.19 1.10 -3.94
C TYR A 336 -3.76 1.42 -2.51
N LEU A 337 -2.66 0.84 -2.06
CA LEU A 337 -2.18 1.00 -0.69
C LEU A 337 -0.73 1.46 -0.73
N THR A 338 -0.46 2.64 -0.19
CA THR A 338 0.90 3.15 0.00
C THR A 338 1.15 3.54 1.45
N THR A 339 2.40 3.41 1.89
CA THR A 339 2.85 3.94 3.19
C THR A 339 3.34 5.37 3.09
N THR A 340 3.20 6.00 1.92
CA THR A 340 3.46 7.43 1.72
C THR A 340 2.49 8.27 2.58
N PRO A 341 2.97 9.32 3.26
CA PRO A 341 2.14 10.22 4.06
C PRO A 341 1.02 10.84 3.22
N GLU A 342 -0.16 10.92 3.79
CA GLU A 342 -1.34 11.48 3.14
C GLU A 342 -1.11 12.87 2.51
N GLN A 343 -0.27 13.74 3.11
CA GLN A 343 -0.10 15.10 2.59
C GLN A 343 0.41 15.12 1.14
N VAL A 344 1.26 14.16 0.79
CA VAL A 344 1.95 14.05 -0.51
C VAL A 344 1.34 12.98 -1.41
N THR A 345 0.06 12.67 -1.25
CA THR A 345 -0.58 11.57 -2.01
C THR A 345 -1.40 12.05 -3.20
N ARG A 346 -1.55 13.37 -3.41
CA ARG A 346 -2.30 13.91 -4.55
C ARG A 346 -1.67 13.56 -5.89
N ASN A 347 -0.37 13.74 -6.02
CA ASN A 347 0.40 13.34 -7.20
C ASN A 347 0.37 11.82 -7.44
N TYR A 348 0.34 11.00 -6.39
CA TYR A 348 0.16 9.55 -6.48
C TYR A 348 -1.23 9.22 -7.03
N MET A 349 -2.29 9.80 -6.47
CA MET A 349 -3.66 9.58 -6.95
C MET A 349 -3.84 10.02 -8.40
N GLN A 350 -3.31 11.21 -8.77
CA GLN A 350 -3.35 11.70 -10.15
C GLN A 350 -2.68 10.70 -11.10
N PHE A 351 -1.43 10.31 -10.83
CA PHE A 351 -0.72 9.34 -11.66
C PHE A 351 -1.47 8.01 -11.76
N ILE A 352 -2.00 7.51 -10.65
CA ILE A 352 -2.73 6.25 -10.62
C ILE A 352 -4.00 6.33 -11.48
N TYR A 353 -4.80 7.39 -11.36
CA TYR A 353 -6.04 7.51 -12.13
C TYR A 353 -5.84 7.90 -13.60
N ASP A 354 -4.72 8.55 -13.93
CA ASP A 354 -4.28 8.76 -15.31
C ASP A 354 -3.86 7.47 -16.02
N THR A 355 -3.40 6.46 -15.25
CA THR A 355 -2.65 5.32 -15.80
C THR A 355 -3.31 3.96 -15.56
N TYR A 356 -4.04 3.80 -14.46
CA TYR A 356 -4.59 2.54 -13.97
C TYR A 356 -6.11 2.61 -13.75
N PRO A 357 -6.80 1.46 -13.70
CA PRO A 357 -8.20 1.37 -13.29
C PRO A 357 -8.47 2.13 -11.99
N GLY A 358 -9.46 3.01 -11.98
CA GLY A 358 -9.79 3.67 -10.72
C GLY A 358 -10.33 2.68 -9.67
N GLY A 359 -10.11 3.06 -8.43
CA GLY A 359 -10.28 2.23 -7.25
C GLY A 359 -10.05 3.04 -5.98
N SER A 360 -10.32 2.43 -4.83
CA SER A 360 -10.11 3.07 -3.53
C SER A 360 -8.63 3.18 -3.19
N PHE A 361 -8.28 4.02 -2.22
CA PHE A 361 -6.92 4.30 -1.81
C PHE A 361 -6.77 4.19 -0.29
N ASP A 362 -5.61 3.73 0.17
CA ASP A 362 -5.16 3.86 1.54
C ASP A 362 -3.73 4.42 1.55
N THR A 363 -3.50 5.36 2.46
CA THR A 363 -2.25 6.10 2.62
C THR A 363 -1.83 6.05 4.09
N ARG A 364 -0.61 6.52 4.41
CA ARG A 364 -0.21 6.64 5.83
C ARG A 364 -0.89 7.89 6.45
N PRO A 365 -1.79 7.71 7.44
CA PRO A 365 -2.46 8.83 8.12
C PRO A 365 -1.47 9.60 9.00
N LEU A 366 -1.80 10.86 9.35
CA LEU A 366 -0.93 11.66 10.21
C LEU A 366 -1.04 11.30 11.69
N ASN A 367 -2.26 11.02 12.15
CA ASN A 367 -2.58 10.52 13.48
C ASN A 367 -2.59 8.99 13.52
N PHE A 368 -2.02 8.46 14.60
CA PHE A 368 -2.09 7.05 14.95
C PHE A 368 -2.80 6.96 16.31
N SER A 369 -4.09 6.65 16.31
CA SER A 369 -4.83 6.37 17.56
C SER A 369 -4.34 5.08 18.23
N ASP A 370 -3.69 4.19 17.47
CA ASP A 370 -3.14 2.91 17.93
C ASP A 370 -1.60 2.85 17.77
N VAL A 371 -0.93 2.39 18.83
CA VAL A 371 0.51 2.09 18.85
C VAL A 371 0.87 1.03 17.80
N SER A 372 -0.05 0.10 17.48
CA SER A 372 0.15 -0.90 16.43
C SER A 372 0.20 -0.28 15.02
N ALA A 373 -0.67 0.71 14.75
CA ALA A 373 -0.67 1.50 13.52
C ALA A 373 0.60 2.35 13.36
N THR A 374 1.19 2.75 14.49
CA THR A 374 2.45 3.52 14.53
C THR A 374 3.66 2.68 14.10
N LEU A 375 3.66 1.38 14.40
CA LEU A 375 4.82 0.50 14.18
C LEU A 375 4.75 -0.35 12.91
N SER A 376 3.55 -0.57 12.35
CA SER A 376 3.33 -1.41 11.17
C SER A 376 2.10 -0.93 10.41
N ILE A 377 2.21 0.25 9.81
CA ILE A 377 1.06 0.92 9.17
C ILE A 377 0.45 0.09 8.03
N ARG A 378 1.27 -0.55 7.19
CA ARG A 378 0.79 -1.38 6.09
C ARG A 378 -0.07 -2.53 6.61
N LYS A 379 0.42 -3.26 7.62
CA LYS A 379 -0.35 -4.32 8.28
C LYS A 379 -1.67 -3.81 8.88
N TYR A 380 -1.68 -2.64 9.52
CA TYR A 380 -2.90 -2.05 10.04
C TYR A 380 -3.94 -1.80 8.94
N LEU A 381 -3.51 -1.21 7.81
CA LEU A 381 -4.38 -0.93 6.66
C LEU A 381 -4.87 -2.23 5.99
N LEU A 382 -4.00 -3.23 5.83
CA LEU A 382 -4.37 -4.57 5.35
C LEU A 382 -5.43 -5.20 6.25
N LYS A 383 -5.21 -5.23 7.58
CA LYS A 383 -6.20 -5.80 8.51
C LYS A 383 -7.56 -5.11 8.39
N LYS A 384 -7.56 -3.76 8.33
CA LYS A 384 -8.79 -2.99 8.18
C LYS A 384 -9.60 -3.43 6.95
N VAL A 385 -8.98 -3.53 5.78
CA VAL A 385 -9.71 -3.92 4.56
C VAL A 385 -10.13 -5.40 4.55
N PHE A 386 -9.30 -6.32 5.07
CA PHE A 386 -9.66 -7.74 5.21
C PHE A 386 -10.82 -7.96 6.19
N GLU A 387 -10.82 -7.25 7.31
CA GLU A 387 -11.90 -7.30 8.30
C GLU A 387 -13.18 -6.65 7.78
N THR A 388 -13.06 -5.62 6.95
CA THR A 388 -14.20 -4.95 6.31
C THR A 388 -14.94 -5.87 5.33
N TYR A 389 -14.23 -6.77 4.65
CA TYR A 389 -14.79 -7.65 3.61
C TYR A 389 -14.51 -9.15 3.87
N PRO A 390 -15.15 -9.75 4.90
CA PRO A 390 -14.82 -11.11 5.34
C PRO A 390 -15.10 -12.20 4.29
N ASN A 391 -16.02 -11.95 3.35
CA ASN A 391 -16.43 -12.87 2.30
C ASN A 391 -15.72 -12.62 0.96
N ARG A 392 -14.96 -11.53 0.85
CA ARG A 392 -14.28 -11.14 -0.37
C ARG A 392 -12.91 -11.77 -0.42
N LYS A 393 -12.40 -11.94 -1.63
CA LYS A 393 -11.09 -12.55 -1.89
C LYS A 393 -10.10 -11.47 -2.28
N PHE A 394 -8.83 -11.68 -1.97
CA PHE A 394 -7.78 -10.69 -2.17
C PHE A 394 -6.62 -11.21 -3.01
N VAL A 395 -6.18 -10.39 -3.96
CA VAL A 395 -4.88 -10.49 -4.62
C VAL A 395 -3.98 -9.41 -4.03
N LEU A 396 -2.82 -9.80 -3.51
CA LEU A 396 -1.84 -8.86 -2.97
C LEU A 396 -0.70 -8.71 -3.99
N ILE A 397 -0.32 -7.48 -4.33
CA ILE A 397 0.78 -7.23 -5.25
C ILE A 397 1.70 -6.12 -4.75
N ALA A 398 3.00 -6.38 -4.83
CA ALA A 398 4.06 -5.47 -4.41
C ALA A 398 5.38 -5.88 -5.07
N ASP A 399 6.50 -5.39 -4.53
CA ASP A 399 7.85 -5.71 -4.97
C ASP A 399 8.74 -6.12 -3.78
N THR A 400 9.92 -6.66 -4.06
CA THR A 400 10.83 -7.17 -3.02
C THR A 400 11.65 -6.11 -2.28
N SER A 401 11.68 -4.86 -2.77
CA SER A 401 12.45 -3.79 -2.12
C SER A 401 11.76 -3.20 -0.90
N ASN A 402 10.44 -3.42 -0.76
CA ASN A 402 9.68 -3.13 0.45
C ASN A 402 9.76 -4.31 1.44
N SER A 403 10.42 -4.14 2.59
CA SER A 403 10.64 -5.26 3.52
C SER A 403 9.42 -5.62 4.37
N ASP A 404 8.49 -4.68 4.56
CA ASP A 404 7.24 -4.89 5.27
C ASP A 404 6.32 -5.85 4.49
N VAL A 405 6.15 -5.69 3.18
CA VAL A 405 5.30 -6.58 2.35
C VAL A 405 5.77 -8.03 2.39
N MET A 406 7.09 -8.23 2.44
CA MET A 406 7.73 -9.53 2.51
C MET A 406 7.39 -10.30 3.79
N LYS A 407 6.96 -9.59 4.84
CA LYS A 407 6.46 -10.14 6.10
C LYS A 407 4.94 -10.13 6.16
N ASP A 408 4.32 -9.00 5.87
CA ASP A 408 2.91 -8.75 6.13
C ASP A 408 2.01 -9.54 5.17
N TYR A 409 2.35 -9.63 3.87
CA TYR A 409 1.52 -10.33 2.88
C TYR A 409 1.40 -11.84 3.16
N PRO A 410 2.49 -12.61 3.40
CA PRO A 410 2.35 -14.01 3.77
C PRO A 410 1.67 -14.20 5.13
N GLU A 411 1.78 -13.23 6.06
CA GLU A 411 1.07 -13.27 7.33
C GLU A 411 -0.45 -13.15 7.12
N MET A 412 -0.93 -12.35 6.14
CA MET A 412 -2.37 -12.28 5.82
C MET A 412 -2.98 -13.60 5.38
N VAL A 413 -2.21 -14.51 4.79
CA VAL A 413 -2.68 -15.87 4.47
C VAL A 413 -2.98 -16.66 5.74
N THR A 414 -2.20 -16.43 6.79
CA THR A 414 -2.33 -17.12 8.08
C THR A 414 -3.40 -16.48 8.95
N ASP A 415 -3.42 -15.14 9.02
CA ASP A 415 -4.38 -14.36 9.82
C ASP A 415 -5.81 -14.41 9.23
N PHE A 416 -5.95 -14.49 7.90
CA PHE A 416 -7.24 -14.56 7.19
C PHE A 416 -7.32 -15.77 6.24
N PRO A 417 -7.41 -17.00 6.79
CA PRO A 417 -7.40 -18.22 5.99
C PRO A 417 -8.47 -18.23 4.90
N GLY A 418 -8.04 -18.46 3.66
CA GLY A 418 -8.92 -18.55 2.50
C GLY A 418 -9.37 -17.22 1.90
N GLN A 419 -9.00 -16.06 2.46
CA GLN A 419 -9.27 -14.77 1.81
C GLN A 419 -8.20 -14.41 0.77
N VAL A 420 -6.92 -14.69 1.02
CA VAL A 420 -5.83 -14.44 0.06
C VAL A 420 -5.80 -15.49 -1.04
N GLN A 421 -6.01 -15.07 -2.29
CA GLN A 421 -5.91 -15.93 -3.48
C GLN A 421 -4.50 -15.97 -4.04
N CYS A 422 -3.93 -14.78 -4.25
CA CYS A 422 -2.62 -14.62 -4.88
C CYS A 422 -1.76 -13.61 -4.13
N ILE A 423 -0.46 -13.86 -4.09
CA ILE A 423 0.58 -12.91 -3.73
C ILE A 423 1.56 -12.79 -4.90
N PHE A 424 1.61 -11.62 -5.52
CA PHE A 424 2.54 -11.32 -6.61
C PHE A 424 3.62 -10.36 -6.12
N LEU A 425 4.88 -10.73 -6.31
CA LEU A 425 6.02 -9.90 -5.90
C LEU A 425 6.94 -9.67 -7.08
N ARG A 426 7.08 -8.42 -7.55
CA ARG A 426 8.14 -8.08 -8.50
C ARG A 426 9.47 -8.31 -7.81
N ASN A 427 10.32 -9.15 -8.38
CA ASN A 427 11.64 -9.42 -7.85
C ASN A 427 12.65 -8.35 -8.33
N THR A 428 12.62 -7.18 -7.70
CA THR A 428 13.52 -6.04 -7.97
C THR A 428 14.99 -6.44 -7.88
N SER A 429 15.35 -7.33 -6.94
CA SER A 429 16.73 -7.82 -6.81
C SER A 429 17.23 -8.60 -8.03
N ALA A 430 16.32 -9.16 -8.82
CA ALA A 430 16.62 -9.88 -10.06
C ALA A 430 16.48 -9.01 -11.31
N THR A 431 15.59 -8.01 -11.29
CA THR A 431 15.29 -7.16 -12.45
C THR A 431 16.13 -5.89 -12.50
N ASP A 432 16.59 -5.40 -11.34
CA ASP A 432 17.26 -4.12 -11.19
C ASP A 432 18.64 -4.32 -10.56
N SER A 433 19.69 -4.12 -11.34
CA SER A 433 21.06 -4.33 -10.88
C SER A 433 21.46 -3.42 -9.70
N GLY A 434 20.79 -2.28 -9.54
CA GLY A 434 20.97 -1.35 -8.44
C GLY A 434 20.35 -1.82 -7.11
N ASP A 435 19.39 -2.75 -7.15
CA ASP A 435 18.77 -3.26 -5.93
C ASP A 435 19.71 -4.26 -5.23
N LYS A 436 20.03 -3.94 -3.98
CA LYS A 436 20.88 -4.75 -3.08
C LYS A 436 20.23 -4.88 -1.70
N PHE A 437 18.94 -4.55 -1.59
CA PHE A 437 18.25 -4.63 -0.32
C PHE A 437 17.99 -6.10 0.04
N PRO A 438 18.38 -6.53 1.24
CA PRO A 438 18.03 -7.86 1.70
C PRO A 438 16.54 -7.92 2.00
N TYR A 439 15.92 -9.05 1.66
CA TYR A 439 14.52 -9.34 1.96
C TYR A 439 14.36 -10.74 2.55
N GLN A 440 13.33 -10.91 3.37
CA GLN A 440 13.05 -12.14 4.11
C GLN A 440 12.00 -12.99 3.38
N THR A 441 12.34 -14.23 3.03
CA THR A 441 11.39 -15.14 2.35
C THR A 441 10.84 -16.23 3.27
N SER A 442 11.17 -16.20 4.56
CA SER A 442 10.76 -17.22 5.53
C SER A 442 9.23 -17.33 5.71
N GLY A 443 8.49 -16.23 5.55
CA GLY A 443 7.02 -16.20 5.61
C GLY A 443 6.34 -17.06 4.54
N PHE A 444 7.02 -17.31 3.42
CA PHE A 444 6.48 -18.09 2.29
C PHE A 444 6.69 -19.60 2.43
N LYS A 445 7.47 -20.05 3.43
CA LYS A 445 7.92 -21.45 3.55
C LYS A 445 6.79 -22.48 3.63
N ASN A 446 5.70 -22.11 4.28
CA ASN A 446 4.55 -22.99 4.52
C ASN A 446 3.34 -22.64 3.64
N LEU A 447 3.48 -21.70 2.71
CA LEU A 447 2.43 -21.34 1.78
C LEU A 447 2.42 -22.28 0.59
N ASN A 448 1.25 -22.52 0.02
CA ASN A 448 1.15 -23.27 -1.22
C ASN A 448 1.75 -22.45 -2.37
N GLN A 449 2.67 -23.04 -3.13
CA GLN A 449 3.33 -22.36 -4.26
C GLN A 449 2.33 -21.82 -5.28
N SER A 450 1.16 -22.46 -5.45
CA SER A 450 0.12 -21.94 -6.35
C SER A 450 -0.41 -20.56 -5.95
N GLN A 451 -0.31 -20.17 -4.67
CA GLN A 451 -0.81 -18.90 -4.15
C GLN A 451 0.16 -17.74 -4.27
N TYR A 452 1.41 -17.95 -4.70
CA TYR A 452 2.36 -16.84 -4.82
C TYR A 452 3.34 -17.01 -5.97
N MET A 453 3.79 -15.87 -6.51
CA MET A 453 4.83 -15.83 -7.52
C MET A 453 5.68 -14.56 -7.38
N PHE A 454 6.99 -14.79 -7.32
CA PHE A 454 8.01 -13.79 -7.56
C PHE A 454 8.23 -13.70 -9.06
N PHE A 455 7.90 -12.56 -9.66
CA PHE A 455 7.88 -12.38 -11.10
C PHE A 455 8.88 -11.31 -11.54
N LEU A 456 9.27 -11.32 -12.82
CA LEU A 456 10.37 -10.50 -13.34
C LEU A 456 9.86 -9.37 -14.23
N VAL A 457 8.80 -9.61 -14.99
CA VAL A 457 8.20 -8.60 -15.87
C VAL A 457 6.67 -8.70 -15.81
N PRO A 458 5.92 -7.62 -16.11
CA PRO A 458 4.46 -7.67 -16.04
C PRO A 458 3.83 -8.81 -16.86
N ASP A 459 4.44 -9.16 -18.01
CA ASP A 459 3.98 -10.24 -18.88
C ASP A 459 3.96 -11.62 -18.20
N ASP A 460 4.75 -11.84 -17.14
CA ASP A 460 4.72 -13.06 -16.35
C ASP A 460 3.36 -13.27 -15.65
N LEU A 461 2.59 -12.19 -15.45
CA LEU A 461 1.26 -12.20 -14.83
C LEU A 461 0.13 -12.55 -15.83
N THR A 462 0.47 -12.71 -17.11
CA THR A 462 -0.51 -13.07 -18.14
C THR A 462 -0.88 -14.54 -18.08
N ASN A 463 -2.10 -14.87 -18.52
CA ASN A 463 -2.60 -16.25 -18.62
C ASN A 463 -2.64 -17.03 -17.29
N LEU A 464 -2.73 -16.32 -16.16
CA LEU A 464 -2.94 -16.91 -14.84
C LEU A 464 -4.44 -16.95 -14.50
N ASP A 465 -4.86 -18.01 -13.83
CA ASP A 465 -6.21 -18.11 -13.26
C ASP A 465 -6.20 -17.63 -11.80
N ILE A 466 -6.11 -16.30 -11.66
CA ILE A 466 -6.02 -15.63 -10.35
C ILE A 466 -7.34 -15.72 -9.56
N VAL A 467 -8.46 -15.97 -10.24
CA VAL A 467 -9.79 -16.12 -9.61
C VAL A 467 -9.85 -17.42 -8.81
N ASN A 468 -9.24 -18.50 -9.31
CA ASN A 468 -9.18 -19.80 -8.65
C ASN A 468 -7.84 -20.05 -7.91
N GLY A 469 -7.08 -18.99 -7.60
CA GLY A 469 -5.84 -19.09 -6.85
C GLY A 469 -4.71 -19.84 -7.56
N GLN A 470 -4.73 -19.91 -8.90
CA GLN A 470 -3.66 -20.49 -9.71
C GLN A 470 -2.72 -19.37 -10.19
N CYS A 471 -1.95 -18.85 -9.25
CA CYS A 471 -1.16 -17.64 -9.39
C CYS A 471 0.30 -17.91 -9.75
N TYR A 472 0.65 -19.14 -10.11
CA TYR A 472 2.04 -19.54 -10.33
C TYR A 472 2.28 -20.02 -11.75
N ASN A 473 3.12 -19.27 -12.47
CA ASN A 473 3.70 -19.73 -13.72
C ASN A 473 5.01 -20.49 -13.44
N SER A 474 4.99 -21.82 -13.64
CA SER A 474 6.14 -22.69 -13.37
C SER A 474 7.36 -22.43 -14.25
N THR A 475 7.24 -21.65 -15.33
CA THR A 475 8.38 -21.28 -16.15
C THR A 475 9.25 -20.18 -15.50
N ILE A 476 8.74 -19.49 -14.49
CA ILE A 476 9.43 -18.37 -13.83
C ILE A 476 10.21 -18.87 -12.60
N PRO A 477 11.55 -18.80 -12.63
CA PRO A 477 12.37 -19.27 -11.51
C PRO A 477 12.14 -18.45 -10.24
N GLN A 478 11.75 -19.11 -9.14
CA GLN A 478 11.45 -18.44 -7.86
C GLN A 478 12.70 -18.21 -6.99
N ASN A 479 13.64 -19.15 -6.99
CA ASN A 479 14.92 -19.07 -6.25
C ASN A 479 14.81 -18.66 -4.77
N LEU A 480 13.76 -19.11 -4.07
CA LEU A 480 13.57 -18.80 -2.65
C LEU A 480 14.44 -19.66 -1.75
N THR A 481 15.12 -19.03 -0.79
CA THR A 481 15.91 -19.72 0.24
C THR A 481 15.14 -19.93 1.54
N PHE A 482 13.92 -19.37 1.65
CA PHE A 482 13.11 -19.31 2.86
C PHE A 482 13.89 -18.74 4.07
N SER A 483 14.72 -17.75 3.78
CA SER A 483 15.58 -17.03 4.72
C SER A 483 15.80 -15.61 4.19
N GLU A 484 16.63 -14.83 4.86
CA GLU A 484 17.14 -13.60 4.28
C GLU A 484 17.94 -13.89 2.99
N GLN A 485 17.62 -13.19 1.91
CA GLN A 485 18.27 -13.26 0.60
C GLN A 485 18.32 -11.86 -0.05
N GLY A 486 18.97 -11.73 -1.21
CA GLY A 486 19.20 -10.42 -1.85
C GLY A 486 20.46 -9.68 -1.39
N LEU A 487 21.34 -10.34 -0.62
CA LEU A 487 22.60 -9.72 -0.18
C LEU A 487 23.57 -9.51 -1.37
N PRO A 488 24.46 -8.50 -1.27
CA PRO A 488 25.54 -8.27 -2.21
C PRO A 488 26.31 -9.56 -2.51
N PHE A 489 26.67 -9.74 -3.78
CA PHE A 489 27.37 -10.94 -4.29
C PHE A 489 26.60 -12.26 -4.19
N GLY A 490 25.27 -12.22 -4.01
CA GLY A 490 24.42 -13.41 -4.06
C GLY A 490 24.53 -14.31 -2.83
N LEU A 491 24.99 -13.77 -1.70
CA LEU A 491 25.08 -14.51 -0.44
C LEU A 491 23.66 -14.69 0.16
N SER A 492 23.37 -15.87 0.69
CA SER A 492 22.20 -16.11 1.55
C SER A 492 22.67 -16.62 2.91
N LYS A 493 22.06 -16.16 4.00
CA LYS A 493 22.47 -16.56 5.37
C LYS A 493 22.32 -18.06 5.62
N SER A 494 21.46 -18.75 4.86
CA SER A 494 21.26 -20.20 4.92
C SER A 494 22.37 -21.02 4.21
N GLY A 495 23.29 -20.39 3.49
CA GLY A 495 24.40 -21.04 2.78
C GLY A 495 25.65 -21.34 3.62
N ALA A 496 25.73 -20.87 4.87
CA ALA A 496 26.93 -21.02 5.71
C ALA A 496 27.17 -22.45 6.26
N THR A 497 26.32 -23.43 5.92
CA THR A 497 26.41 -24.82 6.42
C THR A 497 26.32 -25.88 5.33
N LYS A 498 26.78 -25.58 4.10
CA LYS A 498 27.15 -26.63 3.14
C LYS A 498 28.60 -26.42 2.71
N THR A 499 29.48 -27.24 3.27
CA THR A 499 30.83 -27.52 2.80
C THR A 499 30.80 -27.92 1.32
N LYS A 500 30.90 -26.94 0.43
CA LYS A 500 31.43 -27.16 -0.92
C LYS A 500 32.92 -26.88 -0.87
N THR A 501 33.68 -27.96 -0.99
CA THR A 501 35.10 -27.96 -1.32
C THR A 501 35.30 -27.13 -2.59
N ILE A 502 35.65 -25.86 -2.45
CA ILE A 502 36.16 -25.03 -3.53
C ILE A 502 37.66 -24.86 -3.26
N GLY A 503 38.45 -25.50 -4.13
CA GLY A 503 39.89 -25.48 -4.05
C GLY A 503 40.45 -24.05 -4.13
N ARG A 504 41.43 -23.80 -3.26
CA ARG A 504 42.55 -22.86 -3.42
C ARG A 504 42.30 -21.66 -4.35
N SER A 505 41.79 -20.56 -3.78
CA SER A 505 42.10 -19.17 -4.20
C SER A 505 41.73 -18.17 -3.09
N LEU A 506 42.05 -18.47 -1.83
CA LEU A 506 41.92 -17.57 -0.68
C LEU A 506 43.31 -17.27 -0.09
N VAL A 507 44.13 -16.53 -0.83
CA VAL A 507 45.34 -15.87 -0.29
C VAL A 507 45.59 -14.58 -1.08
N TRP A 508 44.70 -13.58 -1.05
CA TRP A 508 45.02 -12.23 -1.57
C TRP A 508 44.25 -11.06 -0.93
N ILE A 509 43.59 -11.24 0.23
CA ILE A 509 42.90 -10.11 0.92
C ILE A 509 43.43 -9.89 2.37
N ALA A 510 44.35 -10.72 2.86
CA ALA A 510 44.97 -10.54 4.18
C ALA A 510 46.36 -9.87 4.18
N MET A 511 46.87 -9.40 3.03
CA MET A 511 48.21 -8.78 2.92
C MET A 511 48.23 -7.30 2.52
N ILE A 512 47.10 -6.58 2.57
CA ILE A 512 47.07 -5.12 2.34
C ILE A 512 46.84 -4.32 3.65
N ALA A 513 46.41 -4.96 4.74
CA ALA A 513 46.23 -4.31 6.04
C ALA A 513 47.47 -4.38 6.98
N ALA A 514 48.60 -4.95 6.53
CA ALA A 514 49.80 -5.13 7.34
C ALA A 514 51.06 -4.41 6.80
N PHE A 515 50.93 -3.54 5.79
CA PHE A 515 52.06 -2.79 5.20
C PHE A 515 51.88 -1.26 5.18
N MET A 516 51.08 -0.72 6.11
CA MET A 516 51.03 0.72 6.42
C MET A 516 51.09 0.99 7.93
N VAL A 517 52.06 0.36 8.62
CA VAL A 517 52.53 0.76 9.98
C VAL A 517 54.07 0.72 10.09
N ALA A 518 54.80 0.72 8.97
CA ALA A 518 56.26 0.87 9.01
C ALA A 518 56.80 1.49 7.72
N LEU A 519 56.58 2.80 7.56
CA LEU A 519 57.50 3.81 7.01
C LEU A 519 56.84 5.19 7.00
#